data_AF-A0A2J6HVW0-F1
#
_entry.id   AF-A0A2J6HVW0-F1
#
_cell.length_a   1.000
_cell.length_b   1.000
_cell.length_c   1.000
_cell.angle_alpha   90.00
_cell.angle_beta   90.00
_cell.angle_gamma   90.00
#
_symmetry.space_group_name_H-M   'P 1'
#
loop_
_entity.id
_entity.type
_entity.pdbx_description
1 polymer ?
#
loop_
_entity_poly.entity_id
_entity_poly.type
_entity_poly.pdbx_seq_one_letter_code
_entity_poly.pdbx_strand_id
1 'polypeptide(L)'
;MRLPDTIQKLLVFILVISGSIISKETFSQTRHQKELINPVHGKIMLIGEGEMLPNIKATFAFLAGEKTGRLVIITDSQKKSNKHIAQWEGLFMEVSVLSTSKNKEYIASEGAEILREATAVWIAAEVINSDLNISLKNELKSLLLRGGVIGGQGKDAEALATVVRRNNEFQSGLNILPNSYITTSEDEDKFAKSVSGVPGKVGWRIPSGAAIVIHNGREISVIGYNEITLRTAAHGAWPERVEKLGPPIDDLPYTADLISWNRSAVARLGDIFPPETAPDPEVKNGALLIIGGHGFPKGMWDLVVDYAGGTDANYVCFSQSSDCTGASKLRAKGCRNVSVHMIKTGVEGIGQGEDEKLLEDLKGADVVYFGGGRTYQYMDALEQTQAHELINDVLKRGGMILGSSAGAQIQGDFLVRGDPRTNNTLWLEGNDKGLGFLQGVIIDAHFRERGREDILPSLLLQHSQMLGIGIDETTAILVKGSIAEVIGPHTVTFYDSSTSKTTETNQEDHIKTVILMDGEKYDLKKRQKTE
;
A
#
# COMPACT_ATOMS: atom_id res chain seq x y z
N MET A 1 -36.92 31.33 29.44
CA MET A 1 -37.58 31.72 28.18
C MET A 1 -37.40 30.55 27.21
N ARG A 2 -38.43 29.73 26.99
CA ARG A 2 -38.33 28.55 26.10
C ARG A 2 -38.40 29.02 24.65
N LEU A 3 -37.43 28.64 23.83
CA LEU A 3 -37.45 28.92 22.40
C LEU A 3 -38.66 28.21 21.75
N PRO A 4 -39.28 28.79 20.70
CA PRO A 4 -40.42 28.18 20.02
C PRO A 4 -40.07 26.80 19.44
N ASP A 5 -40.99 25.84 19.53
CA ASP A 5 -40.85 24.45 19.05
C ASP A 5 -40.36 24.34 17.60
N THR A 6 -40.63 25.33 16.77
CA THR A 6 -40.19 25.40 15.37
C THR A 6 -38.68 25.58 15.22
N ILE A 7 -38.02 26.29 16.15
CA ILE A 7 -36.57 26.53 16.14
C ILE A 7 -35.82 25.34 16.73
N GLN A 8 -36.38 24.67 17.75
CA GLN A 8 -35.80 23.42 18.27
C GLN A 8 -35.85 22.28 17.24
N LYS A 9 -36.92 22.18 16.45
CA LYS A 9 -37.01 21.19 15.37
C LYS A 9 -36.04 21.50 14.22
N LEU A 10 -35.78 22.76 13.90
CA LEU A 10 -34.81 23.15 12.87
C LEU A 10 -33.35 22.89 13.30
N LEU A 11 -33.01 23.12 14.57
CA LEU A 11 -31.68 22.81 15.13
C LEU A 11 -31.41 21.30 15.19
N VAL A 12 -32.42 20.49 15.53
CA VAL A 12 -32.30 19.01 15.49
C VAL A 12 -32.20 18.51 14.05
N PHE A 13 -32.91 19.12 13.09
CA PHE A 13 -32.82 18.74 11.68
C PHE A 13 -31.46 19.11 11.05
N ILE A 14 -30.88 20.26 11.42
CA ILE A 14 -29.55 20.69 10.95
C ILE A 14 -28.43 19.85 11.59
N LEU A 15 -28.54 19.46 12.86
CA LEU A 15 -27.58 18.56 13.54
C LEU A 15 -27.64 17.11 13.03
N VAL A 16 -28.82 16.63 12.61
CA VAL A 16 -28.97 15.27 12.05
C VAL A 16 -28.45 15.18 10.61
N ILE A 17 -28.51 16.27 9.84
CA ILE A 17 -28.03 16.32 8.46
C ILE A 17 -26.52 16.62 8.37
N SER A 18 -25.95 17.42 9.28
CA SER A 18 -24.51 17.73 9.26
C SER A 18 -23.62 16.63 9.87
N GLY A 19 -24.12 15.88 10.87
CA GLY A 19 -23.37 14.76 11.49
C GLY A 19 -23.46 13.42 10.73
N SER A 20 -24.50 13.21 9.93
CA SER A 20 -24.76 11.91 9.28
C SER A 20 -24.23 11.80 7.85
N ILE A 21 -23.98 12.91 7.17
CA ILE A 21 -23.54 12.92 5.76
C ILE A 21 -22.00 12.88 5.66
N ILE A 22 -21.29 13.51 6.60
CA ILE A 22 -19.81 13.56 6.62
C ILE A 22 -19.18 12.24 7.14
N SER A 23 -19.95 11.39 7.83
CA SER A 23 -19.45 10.09 8.30
C SER A 23 -19.82 8.94 7.38
N LYS A 24 -21.01 8.87 6.80
CA LYS A 24 -21.42 7.70 5.99
C LYS A 24 -20.86 7.65 4.57
N GLU A 25 -20.75 8.79 3.88
CA GLU A 25 -20.18 8.80 2.51
C GLU A 25 -18.67 8.56 2.55
N THR A 26 -17.97 9.21 3.47
CA THR A 26 -16.53 9.01 3.71
C THR A 26 -16.21 7.61 4.20
N PHE A 27 -17.05 7.03 5.08
CA PHE A 27 -16.92 5.64 5.57
C PHE A 27 -17.28 4.60 4.50
N SER A 28 -18.20 4.92 3.58
CA SER A 28 -18.54 4.06 2.43
C SER A 28 -17.45 4.11 1.35
N GLN A 29 -16.86 5.29 1.10
CA GLN A 29 -15.74 5.44 0.16
C GLN A 29 -14.47 4.76 0.69
N THR A 30 -14.14 4.91 1.98
CA THR A 30 -13.03 4.19 2.61
C THR A 30 -13.27 2.68 2.67
N ARG A 31 -14.51 2.19 2.90
CA ARG A 31 -14.82 0.75 2.79
C ARG A 31 -14.62 0.21 1.36
N HIS A 32 -15.07 0.95 0.34
CA HIS A 32 -14.85 0.55 -1.04
C HIS A 32 -13.37 0.64 -1.45
N GLN A 33 -12.62 1.65 -1.00
CA GLN A 33 -11.15 1.70 -1.16
C GLN A 33 -10.40 0.60 -0.40
N LYS A 34 -10.87 0.20 0.80
CA LYS A 34 -10.32 -0.93 1.56
C LYS A 34 -10.44 -2.27 0.82
N GLU A 35 -11.54 -2.50 0.10
CA GLU A 35 -11.67 -3.71 -0.73
C GLU A 35 -10.73 -3.74 -1.95
N LEU A 36 -10.21 -2.58 -2.37
CA LEU A 36 -9.45 -2.37 -3.59
C LEU A 36 -7.92 -2.63 -3.39
N ILE A 37 -7.37 -2.48 -2.18
CA ILE A 37 -5.91 -2.65 -1.95
C ILE A 37 -5.56 -4.02 -1.32
N ASN A 38 -6.56 -4.79 -0.91
CA ASN A 38 -6.43 -6.00 -0.07
C ASN A 38 -5.28 -6.96 -0.47
N PRO A 39 -4.45 -7.38 0.50
CA PRO A 39 -3.44 -8.39 0.26
C PRO A 39 -4.06 -9.76 0.00
N VAL A 40 -3.28 -10.61 -0.67
CA VAL A 40 -3.62 -12.02 -0.85
C VAL A 40 -3.02 -12.83 0.30
N HIS A 41 -3.85 -13.20 1.28
CA HIS A 41 -3.43 -14.00 2.45
C HIS A 41 -2.90 -15.39 2.07
N GLY A 42 -3.46 -15.99 1.03
CA GLY A 42 -3.05 -17.29 0.51
C GLY A 42 -2.10 -17.12 -0.67
N LYS A 43 -2.25 -18.00 -1.67
CA LYS A 43 -1.48 -17.91 -2.90
C LYS A 43 -2.41 -18.05 -4.10
N ILE A 44 -2.16 -17.25 -5.14
CA ILE A 44 -2.90 -17.33 -6.40
C ILE A 44 -1.90 -17.66 -7.49
N MET A 45 -2.24 -18.64 -8.33
CA MET A 45 -1.44 -19.01 -9.49
C MET A 45 -2.26 -18.85 -10.77
N LEU A 46 -1.79 -17.99 -11.67
CA LEU A 46 -2.43 -17.67 -12.93
C LEU A 46 -1.54 -18.12 -14.08
N ILE A 47 -2.07 -18.93 -14.99
CA ILE A 47 -1.29 -19.51 -16.07
C ILE A 47 -1.90 -19.14 -17.42
N GLY A 48 -1.04 -18.81 -18.38
CA GLY A 48 -1.43 -18.56 -19.76
C GLY A 48 -2.07 -19.78 -20.44
N GLU A 49 -2.54 -19.59 -21.67
CA GLU A 49 -3.06 -20.69 -22.48
C GLU A 49 -1.95 -21.67 -22.91
N GLY A 50 -2.32 -22.78 -23.55
CA GLY A 50 -1.36 -23.76 -24.08
C GLY A 50 -1.02 -24.91 -23.14
N GLU A 51 0.13 -25.55 -23.36
CA GLU A 51 0.57 -26.69 -22.55
C GLU A 51 1.15 -26.22 -21.21
N MET A 52 0.71 -26.85 -20.10
CA MET A 52 1.25 -26.55 -18.78
C MET A 52 2.67 -27.12 -18.64
N LEU A 53 3.64 -26.22 -18.45
CA LEU A 53 5.03 -26.62 -18.31
C LEU A 53 5.28 -27.42 -17.01
N PRO A 54 6.22 -28.38 -17.00
CA PRO A 54 6.51 -29.20 -15.83
C PRO A 54 6.91 -28.40 -14.58
N ASN A 55 7.71 -27.34 -14.74
CA ASN A 55 8.11 -26.46 -13.63
C ASN A 55 6.92 -25.69 -13.05
N ILE A 56 6.05 -25.14 -13.90
CA ILE A 56 4.82 -24.45 -13.50
C ILE A 56 3.92 -25.41 -12.70
N LYS A 57 3.74 -26.65 -13.19
CA LYS A 57 2.96 -27.69 -12.50
C LYS A 57 3.57 -28.05 -11.14
N ALA A 58 4.88 -28.24 -11.08
CA ALA A 58 5.60 -28.54 -9.84
C ALA A 58 5.47 -27.39 -8.83
N THR A 59 5.54 -26.14 -9.29
CA THR A 59 5.32 -24.98 -8.41
C THR A 59 3.93 -24.98 -7.80
N PHE A 60 2.87 -25.23 -8.58
CA PHE A 60 1.51 -25.30 -8.01
C PHE A 60 1.42 -26.37 -6.93
N ALA A 61 1.92 -27.57 -7.20
CA ALA A 61 1.91 -28.68 -6.25
C ALA A 61 2.70 -28.35 -4.97
N PHE A 62 3.89 -27.77 -5.10
CA PHE A 62 4.71 -27.31 -3.97
C PHE A 62 3.95 -26.30 -3.10
N LEU A 63 3.39 -25.26 -3.72
CA LEU A 63 2.64 -24.21 -3.02
C LEU A 63 1.42 -24.76 -2.27
N ALA A 64 0.79 -25.78 -2.84
CA ALA A 64 -0.41 -26.45 -2.36
C ALA A 64 -0.15 -27.54 -1.30
N GLY A 65 1.11 -27.78 -0.94
CA GLY A 65 1.53 -28.85 -0.03
C GLY A 65 1.68 -30.17 -0.77
N GLU A 66 2.75 -30.32 -1.54
CA GLU A 66 2.98 -31.56 -2.31
C GLU A 66 2.97 -32.80 -1.38
N LYS A 67 2.32 -33.88 -1.80
CA LYS A 67 2.12 -35.15 -1.08
C LYS A 67 1.26 -35.09 0.19
N THR A 68 1.10 -33.92 0.82
CA THR A 68 0.35 -33.76 2.07
C THR A 68 -0.96 -32.98 1.90
N GLY A 69 -1.06 -32.22 0.82
CA GLY A 69 -2.18 -31.36 0.50
C GLY A 69 -3.36 -32.11 -0.12
N ARG A 70 -4.52 -31.48 -0.03
CA ARG A 70 -5.79 -31.92 -0.60
C ARG A 70 -6.21 -30.94 -1.69
N LEU A 71 -6.23 -31.41 -2.93
CA LEU A 71 -6.62 -30.61 -4.09
C LEU A 71 -8.09 -30.83 -4.42
N VAL A 72 -8.84 -29.74 -4.54
CA VAL A 72 -10.21 -29.75 -5.07
C VAL A 72 -10.21 -29.14 -6.46
N ILE A 73 -10.67 -29.91 -7.44
CA ILE A 73 -10.83 -29.45 -8.82
C ILE A 73 -12.29 -29.03 -9.02
N ILE A 74 -12.52 -27.76 -9.34
CA ILE A 74 -13.86 -27.24 -9.63
C ILE A 74 -14.10 -27.33 -11.13
N THR A 75 -15.13 -28.07 -11.53
CA THR A 75 -15.46 -28.25 -12.96
C THR A 75 -16.98 -28.27 -13.21
N ASP A 76 -17.42 -27.88 -14.41
CA ASP A 76 -18.83 -27.84 -14.82
C ASP A 76 -19.25 -29.16 -15.47
N SER A 77 -18.27 -29.99 -15.86
CA SER A 77 -18.47 -31.21 -16.63
C SER A 77 -18.02 -32.44 -15.86
N GLN A 78 -19.00 -33.28 -15.49
CA GLN A 78 -18.77 -34.64 -15.00
C GLN A 78 -17.93 -35.50 -15.97
N LYS A 79 -17.97 -35.23 -17.28
CA LYS A 79 -17.25 -36.02 -18.30
C LYS A 79 -15.75 -35.70 -18.39
N LYS A 80 -15.30 -34.55 -17.87
CA LYS A 80 -13.88 -34.12 -17.91
C LYS A 80 -13.14 -34.39 -16.59
N SER A 81 -13.83 -34.83 -15.55
CA SER A 81 -13.29 -35.06 -14.20
C SER A 81 -12.05 -35.97 -14.18
N ASN A 82 -12.10 -37.12 -14.86
CA ASN A 82 -10.99 -38.08 -14.88
C ASN A 82 -9.72 -37.51 -15.54
N LYS A 83 -9.84 -36.67 -16.57
CA LYS A 83 -8.70 -36.03 -17.22
C LYS A 83 -8.04 -35.01 -16.29
N HIS A 84 -8.83 -34.22 -15.57
CA HIS A 84 -8.31 -33.26 -14.61
C HIS A 84 -7.71 -33.94 -13.38
N ILE A 85 -8.29 -35.04 -12.89
CA ILE A 85 -7.68 -35.83 -11.81
C ILE A 85 -6.34 -36.42 -12.27
N ALA A 86 -6.29 -37.05 -13.45
CA ALA A 86 -5.07 -37.63 -14.00
C ALA A 86 -3.94 -36.61 -14.17
N GLN A 87 -4.27 -35.34 -14.42
CA GLN A 87 -3.28 -34.26 -14.47
C GLN A 87 -2.54 -34.11 -13.14
N TRP A 88 -3.16 -34.37 -12.00
CA TRP A 88 -2.58 -34.15 -10.67
C TRP A 88 -2.27 -35.45 -9.92
N GLU A 89 -2.39 -36.58 -10.60
CA GLU A 89 -2.18 -37.90 -10.03
C GLU A 89 -0.79 -38.04 -9.39
N GLY A 90 -0.77 -38.56 -8.17
CA GLY A 90 0.44 -38.79 -7.39
C GLY A 90 1.11 -37.53 -6.82
N LEU A 91 0.57 -36.32 -7.03
CA LEU A 91 1.15 -35.08 -6.49
C LEU A 91 0.53 -34.64 -5.15
N PHE A 92 -0.65 -35.16 -4.81
CA PHE A 92 -1.40 -34.78 -3.60
C PHE A 92 -1.80 -36.01 -2.79
N MET A 93 -2.09 -35.81 -1.50
CA MET A 93 -2.67 -36.85 -0.64
C MET A 93 -4.04 -37.27 -1.16
N GLU A 94 -4.83 -36.28 -1.57
CA GLU A 94 -6.19 -36.45 -2.06
C GLU A 94 -6.46 -35.47 -3.21
N VAL A 95 -7.11 -35.95 -4.26
CA VAL A 95 -7.64 -35.13 -5.36
C VAL A 95 -9.13 -35.41 -5.49
N SER A 96 -9.95 -34.41 -5.20
CA SER A 96 -11.41 -34.49 -5.30
C SER A 96 -11.95 -33.54 -6.36
N VAL A 97 -13.16 -33.80 -6.84
CA VAL A 97 -13.80 -33.00 -7.89
C VAL A 97 -15.11 -32.43 -7.36
N LEU A 98 -15.21 -31.10 -7.40
CA LEU A 98 -16.44 -30.38 -7.13
C LEU A 98 -17.12 -30.00 -8.45
N SER A 99 -18.28 -30.59 -8.71
CA SER A 99 -19.03 -30.33 -9.93
C SER A 99 -20.03 -29.19 -9.76
N THR A 100 -19.87 -28.10 -10.52
CA THR A 100 -20.76 -26.91 -10.45
C THR A 100 -22.08 -27.09 -11.20
N SER A 101 -22.25 -28.19 -11.95
CA SER A 101 -23.52 -28.57 -12.58
C SER A 101 -24.51 -29.26 -11.63
N LYS A 102 -24.08 -29.60 -10.40
CA LYS A 102 -24.98 -30.05 -9.33
C LYS A 102 -25.82 -28.88 -8.78
N ASN A 103 -26.92 -29.20 -8.07
CA ASN A 103 -27.84 -28.15 -7.59
C ASN A 103 -27.17 -27.22 -6.55
N LYS A 104 -27.77 -26.04 -6.33
CA LYS A 104 -27.24 -25.02 -5.39
C LYS A 104 -27.10 -25.53 -3.97
N GLU A 105 -28.02 -26.38 -3.51
CA GLU A 105 -28.00 -26.95 -2.15
C GLU A 105 -26.77 -27.82 -1.93
N TYR A 106 -26.38 -28.65 -2.91
CA TYR A 106 -25.18 -29.48 -2.84
C TYR A 106 -23.90 -28.64 -2.67
N ILE A 107 -23.80 -27.52 -3.38
CA ILE A 107 -22.62 -26.64 -3.29
C ILE A 107 -22.59 -25.91 -1.94
N ALA A 108 -23.76 -25.55 -1.41
CA ALA A 108 -23.90 -24.92 -0.10
C ALA A 108 -23.68 -25.89 1.08
N SER A 109 -23.80 -27.20 0.87
CA SER A 109 -23.57 -28.23 1.89
C SER A 109 -22.26 -28.99 1.66
N GLU A 110 -22.32 -30.15 0.99
CA GLU A 110 -21.19 -31.06 0.78
C GLU A 110 -20.04 -30.39 0.01
N GLY A 111 -20.35 -29.51 -0.95
CA GLY A 111 -19.34 -28.76 -1.69
C GLY A 111 -18.55 -27.80 -0.81
N ALA A 112 -19.21 -27.11 0.12
CA ALA A 112 -18.55 -26.24 1.09
C ALA A 112 -17.67 -27.03 2.06
N GLU A 113 -18.11 -28.22 2.49
CA GLU A 113 -17.32 -29.10 3.36
C GLU A 113 -16.02 -29.55 2.69
N ILE A 114 -16.10 -30.03 1.43
CA ILE A 114 -14.92 -30.38 0.63
C ILE A 114 -13.95 -29.19 0.51
N LEU A 115 -14.47 -27.98 0.30
CA LEU A 115 -13.66 -26.77 0.19
C LEU A 115 -13.06 -26.31 1.51
N ARG A 116 -13.61 -26.68 2.67
CA ARG A 116 -13.04 -26.35 3.99
C ARG A 116 -11.83 -27.20 4.34
N GLU A 117 -11.78 -28.45 3.88
CA GLU A 117 -10.63 -29.34 4.08
C GLU A 117 -9.53 -29.16 3.03
N ALA A 118 -9.83 -28.47 1.93
CA ALA A 118 -8.88 -28.25 0.85
C ALA A 118 -7.64 -27.47 1.31
N THR A 119 -6.46 -27.85 0.81
CA THR A 119 -5.26 -26.99 0.87
C THR A 119 -5.09 -26.20 -0.42
N ALA A 120 -5.67 -26.70 -1.52
CA ALA A 120 -5.68 -26.02 -2.80
C ALA A 120 -6.94 -26.27 -3.61
N VAL A 121 -7.25 -25.30 -4.47
CA VAL A 121 -8.33 -25.38 -5.44
C VAL A 121 -7.79 -25.10 -6.84
N TRP A 122 -8.21 -25.91 -7.80
CA TRP A 122 -7.98 -25.69 -9.22
C TRP A 122 -9.28 -25.38 -9.94
N ILE A 123 -9.37 -24.21 -10.58
CA ILE A 123 -10.52 -23.85 -11.42
C ILE A 123 -10.31 -24.47 -12.80
N ALA A 124 -11.24 -25.34 -13.19
CA ALA A 124 -11.32 -26.02 -14.49
C ALA A 124 -12.78 -26.00 -15.00
N ALA A 125 -13.39 -24.83 -14.92
CA ALA A 125 -14.72 -24.60 -15.42
C ALA A 125 -14.86 -23.13 -15.79
N GLU A 126 -15.65 -22.88 -16.83
CA GLU A 126 -16.01 -21.54 -17.26
C GLU A 126 -16.98 -20.86 -16.25
N VAL A 127 -16.72 -21.01 -14.93
CA VAL A 127 -17.55 -20.70 -13.77
C VAL A 127 -17.88 -19.21 -13.69
N ILE A 128 -18.89 -18.76 -14.43
CA ILE A 128 -19.48 -17.43 -14.26
C ILE A 128 -21.00 -17.54 -14.45
N ASN A 129 -21.68 -18.16 -13.48
CA ASN A 129 -23.13 -18.04 -13.30
C ASN A 129 -23.40 -17.34 -11.96
N SER A 130 -24.21 -16.28 -11.96
CA SER A 130 -24.29 -15.25 -10.90
C SER A 130 -24.60 -15.79 -9.51
N ASP A 131 -25.48 -16.80 -9.39
CA ASP A 131 -25.93 -17.31 -8.09
C ASP A 131 -24.98 -18.36 -7.50
N LEU A 132 -24.28 -19.10 -8.36
CA LEU A 132 -23.22 -20.05 -7.99
C LEU A 132 -21.93 -19.32 -7.59
N ASN A 133 -21.72 -18.12 -8.15
CA ASN A 133 -20.55 -17.28 -7.94
C ASN A 133 -20.41 -16.85 -6.46
N ILE A 134 -21.50 -16.41 -5.80
CA ILE A 134 -21.41 -15.84 -4.44
C ILE A 134 -20.95 -16.88 -3.40
N SER A 135 -21.63 -18.03 -3.32
CA SER A 135 -21.30 -19.05 -2.31
C SER A 135 -19.91 -19.62 -2.52
N LEU A 136 -19.55 -19.90 -3.79
CA LEU A 136 -18.23 -20.42 -4.11
C LEU A 136 -17.13 -19.41 -3.81
N LYS A 137 -17.33 -18.15 -4.19
CA LYS A 137 -16.40 -17.05 -3.92
C LYS A 137 -16.09 -16.90 -2.43
N ASN A 138 -17.07 -17.07 -1.56
CA ASN A 138 -16.86 -16.99 -0.11
C ASN A 138 -15.95 -18.12 0.38
N GLU A 139 -16.17 -19.35 -0.05
CA GLU A 139 -15.31 -20.48 0.34
C GLU A 139 -13.89 -20.37 -0.24
N LEU A 140 -13.75 -19.88 -1.48
CA LEU A 140 -12.45 -19.57 -2.08
C LEU A 140 -11.70 -18.47 -1.33
N LYS A 141 -12.39 -17.41 -0.91
CA LYS A 141 -11.81 -16.37 -0.03
C LYS A 141 -11.38 -16.97 1.31
N SER A 142 -12.21 -17.81 1.93
CA SER A 142 -11.87 -18.51 3.17
C SER A 142 -10.65 -19.41 3.02
N LEU A 143 -10.47 -20.08 1.87
CA LEU A 143 -9.27 -20.85 1.54
C LEU A 143 -8.02 -19.97 1.50
N LEU A 144 -8.08 -18.80 0.86
CA LEU A 144 -6.95 -17.87 0.87
C LEU A 144 -6.66 -17.32 2.26
N LEU A 145 -7.68 -16.96 3.05
CA LEU A 145 -7.51 -16.43 4.41
C LEU A 145 -6.76 -17.40 5.34
N ARG A 146 -6.92 -18.71 5.13
CA ARG A 146 -6.20 -19.76 5.87
C ARG A 146 -4.90 -20.24 5.20
N GLY A 147 -4.39 -19.50 4.20
CA GLY A 147 -3.09 -19.74 3.57
C GLY A 147 -3.08 -20.72 2.39
N GLY A 148 -4.26 -21.15 1.91
CA GLY A 148 -4.41 -22.08 0.80
C GLY A 148 -4.09 -21.49 -0.58
N VAL A 149 -4.16 -22.33 -1.60
CA VAL A 149 -3.78 -21.96 -2.98
C VAL A 149 -4.96 -22.05 -3.93
N ILE A 150 -5.12 -21.04 -4.80
CA ILE A 150 -6.09 -21.08 -5.90
C ILE A 150 -5.35 -20.96 -7.23
N GLY A 151 -5.59 -21.90 -8.14
CA GLY A 151 -4.99 -21.93 -9.48
C GLY A 151 -6.02 -21.95 -10.59
N GLY A 152 -5.64 -21.45 -11.76
CA GLY A 152 -6.39 -21.57 -13.00
C GLY A 152 -5.49 -21.40 -14.22
N GLN A 153 -5.96 -21.86 -15.37
CA GLN A 153 -5.23 -21.75 -16.64
C GLN A 153 -6.13 -21.18 -17.75
N GLY A 154 -5.58 -20.33 -18.61
CA GLY A 154 -6.32 -19.79 -19.75
C GLY A 154 -7.57 -19.02 -19.29
N LYS A 155 -8.73 -19.37 -19.85
CA LYS A 155 -10.03 -18.77 -19.46
C LYS A 155 -10.41 -18.97 -18.00
N ASP A 156 -9.93 -20.04 -17.37
CA ASP A 156 -10.16 -20.27 -15.93
C ASP A 156 -9.30 -19.32 -15.08
N ALA A 157 -8.09 -18.98 -15.55
CA ALA A 157 -7.28 -17.92 -14.93
C ALA A 157 -7.92 -16.54 -15.11
N GLU A 158 -8.46 -16.25 -16.31
CA GLU A 158 -9.19 -15.00 -16.55
C GLU A 158 -10.39 -14.85 -15.60
N ALA A 159 -11.12 -15.94 -15.30
CA ALA A 159 -12.27 -15.93 -14.40
C ALA A 159 -11.96 -15.52 -12.95
N LEU A 160 -10.70 -15.67 -12.50
CA LEU A 160 -10.27 -15.26 -11.16
C LEU A 160 -10.21 -13.74 -10.98
N ALA A 161 -10.30 -12.98 -12.08
CA ALA A 161 -10.22 -11.53 -12.07
C ALA A 161 -11.44 -10.85 -11.41
N THR A 162 -11.33 -9.56 -11.11
CA THR A 162 -12.49 -8.72 -10.74
C THR A 162 -13.43 -8.54 -11.92
N VAL A 163 -12.87 -8.23 -13.08
CA VAL A 163 -13.60 -7.99 -14.32
C VAL A 163 -13.09 -8.92 -15.41
N VAL A 164 -14.00 -9.53 -16.15
CA VAL A 164 -13.71 -10.35 -17.32
C VAL A 164 -14.37 -9.76 -18.55
N ARG A 165 -13.84 -10.06 -19.73
CA ARG A 165 -14.44 -9.65 -21.00
C ARG A 165 -15.03 -10.85 -21.74
N ARG A 166 -16.34 -10.88 -21.96
CA ARG A 166 -17.07 -11.93 -22.68
C ARG A 166 -17.99 -11.29 -23.72
N ASN A 167 -18.02 -11.83 -24.94
CA ASN A 167 -18.84 -11.29 -26.05
C ASN A 167 -18.70 -9.76 -26.23
N ASN A 168 -17.47 -9.26 -26.08
CA ASN A 168 -17.10 -7.84 -26.10
C ASN A 168 -17.62 -6.96 -24.94
N GLU A 169 -18.36 -7.51 -23.98
CA GLU A 169 -18.85 -6.82 -22.79
C GLU A 169 -18.04 -7.17 -21.53
N PHE A 170 -17.98 -6.23 -20.59
CA PHE A 170 -17.38 -6.46 -19.28
C PHE A 170 -18.40 -7.07 -18.32
N GLN A 171 -17.99 -8.11 -17.62
CA GLN A 171 -18.79 -8.83 -16.63
C GLN A 171 -17.98 -9.03 -15.35
N SER A 172 -18.65 -9.25 -14.22
CA SER A 172 -17.98 -9.58 -12.96
C SER A 172 -17.36 -10.98 -13.02
N GLY A 173 -16.07 -11.07 -12.71
CA GLY A 173 -15.40 -12.35 -12.45
C GLY A 173 -15.65 -12.85 -11.02
N LEU A 174 -14.86 -13.83 -10.61
CA LEU A 174 -14.89 -14.37 -9.24
C LEU A 174 -14.28 -13.40 -8.22
N ASN A 175 -13.48 -12.41 -8.68
CA ASN A 175 -12.81 -11.42 -7.84
C ASN A 175 -12.01 -12.10 -6.71
N ILE A 176 -11.22 -13.10 -7.11
CA ILE A 176 -10.24 -13.80 -6.26
C ILE A 176 -8.95 -12.99 -6.21
N LEU A 177 -8.48 -12.52 -7.36
CA LEU A 177 -7.50 -11.44 -7.42
C LEU A 177 -8.28 -10.11 -7.51
N PRO A 178 -8.40 -9.34 -6.41
CA PRO A 178 -9.07 -8.05 -6.47
C PRO A 178 -8.35 -7.09 -7.41
N ASN A 179 -9.09 -6.08 -7.86
CA ASN A 179 -8.58 -5.02 -8.73
C ASN A 179 -7.94 -5.44 -10.05
N SER A 180 -8.39 -6.57 -10.61
CA SER A 180 -7.77 -7.12 -11.80
C SER A 180 -8.72 -7.22 -13.00
N TYR A 181 -8.13 -7.03 -14.17
CA TYR A 181 -8.59 -7.57 -15.45
C TYR A 181 -7.49 -8.50 -15.96
N ILE A 182 -7.79 -9.78 -16.15
CA ILE A 182 -6.81 -10.79 -16.59
C ILE A 182 -7.14 -11.19 -18.02
N THR A 183 -6.13 -11.28 -18.88
CA THR A 183 -6.23 -11.94 -20.17
C THR A 183 -5.05 -12.89 -20.40
N THR A 184 -5.35 -14.03 -21.02
CA THR A 184 -4.35 -15.00 -21.48
C THR A 184 -4.14 -14.95 -22.98
N SER A 185 -4.68 -13.92 -23.64
CA SER A 185 -4.57 -13.71 -25.08
C SER A 185 -3.19 -13.19 -25.49
N GLU A 186 -2.70 -13.66 -26.64
CA GLU A 186 -1.47 -13.17 -27.25
C GLU A 186 -1.58 -11.74 -27.83
N ASP A 187 -2.78 -11.17 -27.97
CA ASP A 187 -3.03 -9.88 -28.62
C ASP A 187 -2.85 -8.69 -27.65
N GLU A 188 -1.70 -8.02 -27.73
CA GLU A 188 -1.34 -6.86 -26.90
C GLU A 188 -2.23 -5.63 -27.19
N ASP A 189 -2.62 -5.39 -28.45
CA ASP A 189 -3.44 -4.23 -28.81
C ASP A 189 -4.86 -4.37 -28.25
N LYS A 190 -5.41 -5.59 -28.31
CA LYS A 190 -6.70 -5.91 -27.72
C LYS A 190 -6.64 -5.86 -26.19
N PHE A 191 -5.54 -6.28 -25.59
CA PHE A 191 -5.30 -6.14 -24.15
C PHE A 191 -5.30 -4.66 -23.74
N ALA A 192 -4.49 -3.83 -24.39
CA ALA A 192 -4.42 -2.39 -24.14
C ALA A 192 -5.80 -1.72 -24.23
N LYS A 193 -6.54 -1.96 -25.33
CA LYS A 193 -7.91 -1.46 -25.52
C LYS A 193 -8.88 -1.92 -24.44
N SER A 194 -8.71 -3.13 -23.92
CA SER A 194 -9.56 -3.66 -22.86
C SER A 194 -9.26 -3.00 -21.53
N VAL A 195 -7.98 -2.81 -21.19
CA VAL A 195 -7.57 -2.12 -19.95
C VAL A 195 -8.06 -0.67 -19.95
N SER A 196 -7.99 0.04 -21.08
CA SER A 196 -8.55 1.40 -21.20
C SER A 196 -10.05 1.48 -20.90
N GLY A 197 -10.79 0.38 -21.08
CA GLY A 197 -12.22 0.29 -20.77
C GLY A 197 -12.54 0.03 -19.30
N VAL A 198 -11.54 -0.22 -18.45
CA VAL A 198 -11.69 -0.53 -17.02
C VAL A 198 -10.73 0.28 -16.15
N PRO A 199 -10.83 1.62 -16.12
CA PRO A 199 -10.00 2.45 -15.25
C PRO A 199 -10.15 2.05 -13.77
N GLY A 200 -9.11 2.22 -12.97
CA GLY A 200 -9.12 1.75 -11.58
C GLY A 200 -8.85 0.26 -11.38
N LYS A 201 -8.37 -0.43 -12.42
CA LYS A 201 -7.97 -1.85 -12.40
C LYS A 201 -6.57 -2.02 -12.97
N VAL A 202 -5.90 -3.08 -12.52
CA VAL A 202 -4.64 -3.58 -13.09
C VAL A 202 -4.99 -4.62 -14.15
N GLY A 203 -4.56 -4.37 -15.37
CA GLY A 203 -4.54 -5.33 -16.46
C GLY A 203 -3.37 -6.30 -16.31
N TRP A 204 -3.63 -7.59 -16.47
CA TRP A 204 -2.65 -8.66 -16.43
C TRP A 204 -2.73 -9.44 -17.74
N ARG A 205 -1.70 -9.36 -18.59
CA ARG A 205 -1.57 -10.21 -19.77
C ARG A 205 -0.58 -11.33 -19.51
N ILE A 206 -1.05 -12.56 -19.58
CA ILE A 206 -0.27 -13.77 -19.28
C ILE A 206 -0.26 -14.67 -20.54
N PRO A 207 0.74 -14.53 -21.42
CA PRO A 207 0.80 -15.31 -22.65
C PRO A 207 1.08 -16.79 -22.37
N SER A 208 0.94 -17.62 -23.40
CA SER A 208 1.31 -19.04 -23.35
C SER A 208 2.75 -19.22 -22.88
N GLY A 209 3.01 -20.25 -22.06
CA GLY A 209 4.35 -20.52 -21.53
C GLY A 209 4.79 -19.61 -20.38
N ALA A 210 3.91 -18.72 -19.89
CA ALA A 210 4.11 -17.92 -18.69
C ALA A 210 3.08 -18.26 -17.61
N ALA A 211 3.49 -18.07 -16.36
CA ALA A 211 2.64 -18.10 -15.17
C ALA A 211 3.06 -17.02 -14.18
N ILE A 212 2.10 -16.61 -13.35
CA ILE A 212 2.31 -15.69 -12.25
C ILE A 212 1.92 -16.39 -10.96
N VAL A 213 2.74 -16.22 -9.93
CA VAL A 213 2.39 -16.56 -8.55
C VAL A 213 2.30 -15.27 -7.75
N ILE A 214 1.17 -15.09 -7.09
CA ILE A 214 0.96 -14.05 -6.08
C ILE A 214 1.04 -14.74 -4.72
N HIS A 215 1.96 -14.29 -3.87
CA HIS A 215 2.21 -14.87 -2.56
C HIS A 215 2.61 -13.83 -1.53
N ASN A 216 2.67 -14.23 -0.25
CA ASN A 216 3.10 -13.38 0.86
C ASN A 216 2.36 -12.03 0.92
N GLY A 217 1.06 -12.01 0.58
CA GLY A 217 0.24 -10.79 0.57
C GLY A 217 0.37 -9.92 -0.67
N ARG A 218 1.59 -9.80 -1.20
CA ARG A 218 1.93 -8.73 -2.14
C ARG A 218 2.88 -9.12 -3.27
N GLU A 219 3.63 -10.19 -3.09
CA GLU A 219 4.76 -10.51 -3.96
C GLU A 219 4.25 -11.15 -5.24
N ILE A 220 4.67 -10.60 -6.38
CA ILE A 220 4.37 -11.12 -7.72
C ILE A 220 5.66 -11.74 -8.27
N SER A 221 5.61 -13.03 -8.54
CA SER A 221 6.70 -13.81 -9.14
C SER A 221 6.29 -14.39 -10.48
N VAL A 222 7.12 -14.18 -11.51
CA VAL A 222 6.90 -14.71 -12.85
C VAL A 222 7.66 -16.01 -13.04
N ILE A 223 6.99 -17.02 -13.61
CA ILE A 223 7.53 -18.35 -13.88
C ILE A 223 7.27 -18.70 -15.35
N GLY A 224 8.22 -19.38 -15.98
CA GLY A 224 8.13 -19.75 -17.39
C GLY A 224 9.22 -19.07 -18.20
N TYR A 225 9.05 -19.01 -19.52
CA TYR A 225 10.04 -18.45 -20.44
C TYR A 225 9.58 -17.17 -21.14
N ASN A 226 8.28 -16.86 -21.09
CA ASN A 226 7.72 -15.64 -21.68
C ASN A 226 7.47 -14.57 -20.63
N GLU A 227 7.58 -13.31 -21.04
CA GLU A 227 7.23 -12.16 -20.20
C GLU A 227 5.72 -12.02 -20.08
N ILE A 228 5.27 -11.56 -18.91
CA ILE A 228 3.89 -11.09 -18.70
C ILE A 228 3.88 -9.57 -18.79
N THR A 229 2.70 -8.97 -18.99
CA THR A 229 2.55 -7.50 -19.03
C THR A 229 1.55 -7.05 -17.99
N LEU A 230 1.97 -6.12 -17.13
CA LEU A 230 1.09 -5.37 -16.24
C LEU A 230 0.78 -4.02 -16.85
N ARG A 231 -0.48 -3.58 -16.78
CA ARG A 231 -0.91 -2.30 -17.33
C ARG A 231 -1.98 -1.65 -16.47
N THR A 232 -1.91 -0.35 -16.27
CA THR A 232 -3.04 0.48 -15.79
C THR A 232 -3.44 1.47 -16.87
N ALA A 233 -4.74 1.75 -16.98
CA ALA A 233 -5.25 2.68 -17.99
C ALA A 233 -4.80 4.13 -17.72
N ALA A 234 -4.58 4.92 -18.76
CA ALA A 234 -4.60 6.38 -18.60
C ALA A 234 -6.01 6.82 -18.15
N HIS A 235 -6.09 7.76 -17.21
CA HIS A 235 -7.37 8.32 -16.75
C HIS A 235 -7.17 9.72 -16.18
N GLY A 236 -7.95 10.69 -16.65
CA GLY A 236 -7.72 12.10 -16.31
C GLY A 236 -6.32 12.55 -16.72
N ALA A 237 -5.58 13.16 -15.79
CA ALA A 237 -4.18 13.57 -15.98
C ALA A 237 -3.17 12.43 -15.77
N TRP A 238 -3.59 11.26 -15.29
CA TRP A 238 -2.69 10.14 -15.11
C TRP A 238 -2.35 9.47 -16.45
N PRO A 239 -1.05 9.27 -16.75
CA PRO A 239 -0.64 8.47 -17.89
C PRO A 239 -0.94 6.98 -17.66
N GLU A 240 -0.91 6.19 -18.73
CA GLU A 240 -0.85 4.74 -18.57
C GLU A 240 0.48 4.33 -17.94
N ARG A 241 0.46 3.26 -17.12
CA ARG A 241 1.67 2.60 -16.63
C ARG A 241 1.71 1.20 -17.22
N VAL A 242 2.84 0.83 -17.82
CA VAL A 242 3.05 -0.48 -18.45
C VAL A 242 4.39 -1.03 -17.99
N GLU A 243 4.42 -2.29 -17.57
CA GLU A 243 5.65 -2.98 -17.22
C GLU A 243 5.62 -4.41 -17.78
N LYS A 244 6.71 -4.81 -18.43
CA LYS A 244 6.91 -6.19 -18.87
C LYS A 244 7.78 -6.91 -17.84
N LEU A 245 7.30 -8.05 -17.37
CA LEU A 245 7.92 -8.81 -16.30
C LEU A 245 8.30 -10.20 -16.84
N GLY A 246 9.60 -10.45 -16.97
CA GLY A 246 10.13 -11.78 -17.30
C GLY A 246 10.34 -12.67 -16.07
N PRO A 247 10.70 -13.95 -16.27
CA PRO A 247 11.28 -14.76 -15.20
C PRO A 247 12.48 -14.01 -14.56
N PRO A 248 12.72 -14.13 -13.25
CA PRO A 248 13.66 -13.28 -12.52
C PRO A 248 15.04 -13.26 -13.19
N ILE A 249 15.51 -12.05 -13.52
CA ILE A 249 16.80 -11.81 -14.18
C ILE A 249 17.88 -11.45 -13.14
N ASP A 250 17.51 -11.01 -11.92
CA ASP A 250 18.39 -10.34 -10.95
C ASP A 250 18.13 -10.70 -9.46
N ASP A 251 18.98 -10.19 -8.55
CA ASP A 251 19.00 -10.32 -7.08
C ASP A 251 17.75 -9.80 -6.31
N LEU A 252 16.66 -9.43 -7.01
CA LEU A 252 15.41 -9.02 -6.35
C LEU A 252 14.68 -10.25 -5.77
N PRO A 253 14.07 -10.14 -4.56
CA PRO A 253 13.40 -11.28 -3.94
C PRO A 253 12.14 -11.73 -4.70
N TYR A 254 11.53 -10.83 -5.49
CA TYR A 254 10.38 -11.09 -6.36
C TYR A 254 10.28 -10.00 -7.45
N THR A 255 9.45 -10.24 -8.46
CA THR A 255 9.42 -9.44 -9.70
C THR A 255 8.69 -8.10 -9.54
N ALA A 256 7.49 -8.08 -8.94
CA ALA A 256 6.71 -6.85 -8.75
C ALA A 256 5.85 -6.87 -7.48
N ASP A 257 5.38 -5.69 -7.06
CA ASP A 257 4.57 -5.52 -5.86
C ASP A 257 3.08 -5.26 -6.17
N LEU A 258 2.20 -6.21 -5.81
CA LEU A 258 0.75 -6.14 -6.01
C LEU A 258 0.13 -4.90 -5.37
N ILE A 259 0.57 -4.52 -4.17
CA ILE A 259 -0.02 -3.40 -3.44
C ILE A 259 0.29 -2.08 -4.17
N SER A 260 1.52 -1.89 -4.64
CA SER A 260 1.89 -0.72 -5.46
C SER A 260 1.04 -0.63 -6.73
N TRP A 261 0.83 -1.74 -7.43
CA TRP A 261 0.01 -1.77 -8.64
C TRP A 261 -1.46 -1.46 -8.34
N ASN A 262 -2.01 -1.98 -7.25
CA ASN A 262 -3.38 -1.69 -6.83
C ASN A 262 -3.55 -0.23 -6.41
N ARG A 263 -2.64 0.32 -5.61
CA ARG A 263 -2.62 1.75 -5.23
C ARG A 263 -2.52 2.64 -6.47
N SER A 264 -1.60 2.32 -7.38
CA SER A 264 -1.38 3.00 -8.67
C SER A 264 -2.62 2.96 -9.58
N ALA A 265 -3.32 1.82 -9.67
CA ALA A 265 -4.55 1.70 -10.44
C ALA A 265 -5.68 2.54 -9.82
N VAL A 266 -5.88 2.48 -8.51
CA VAL A 266 -6.93 3.24 -7.81
C VAL A 266 -6.67 4.74 -7.84
N ALA A 267 -5.41 5.16 -7.69
CA ALA A 267 -5.02 6.58 -7.71
C ALA A 267 -5.45 7.29 -9.00
N ARG A 268 -5.48 6.55 -10.13
CA ARG A 268 -5.93 7.05 -11.44
C ARG A 268 -7.39 7.50 -11.48
N LEU A 269 -8.22 7.05 -10.53
CA LEU A 269 -9.61 7.49 -10.42
C LEU A 269 -9.74 8.87 -9.75
N GLY A 270 -8.65 9.43 -9.23
CA GLY A 270 -8.60 10.75 -8.63
C GLY A 270 -7.58 11.66 -9.32
N ASP A 271 -7.19 12.71 -8.61
CA ASP A 271 -6.22 13.69 -9.11
C ASP A 271 -4.81 13.11 -9.27
N ILE A 272 -4.03 13.69 -10.19
CA ILE A 272 -2.62 13.33 -10.40
C ILE A 272 -1.81 13.56 -9.14
N PHE A 273 -0.91 12.62 -8.85
CA PHE A 273 0.05 12.72 -7.76
C PHE A 273 1.48 12.50 -8.29
N PRO A 274 2.46 13.31 -7.85
CA PRO A 274 2.28 14.55 -7.09
C PRO A 274 1.48 15.60 -7.90
N PRO A 275 0.75 16.52 -7.24
CA PRO A 275 -0.01 17.53 -7.96
C PRO A 275 0.93 18.43 -8.77
N GLU A 276 0.47 18.97 -9.90
CA GLU A 276 1.29 19.87 -10.74
C GLU A 276 1.76 21.12 -9.99
N THR A 277 0.96 21.57 -9.03
CA THR A 277 1.31 22.63 -8.07
C THR A 277 1.35 22.00 -6.68
N ALA A 278 2.52 22.01 -6.05
CA ALA A 278 2.67 21.52 -4.70
C ALA A 278 1.92 22.41 -3.70
N PRO A 279 1.31 21.85 -2.64
CA PRO A 279 0.82 22.63 -1.51
C PRO A 279 1.95 23.42 -0.85
N ASP A 280 1.61 24.54 -0.21
CA ASP A 280 2.55 25.25 0.64
C ASP A 280 2.93 24.36 1.84
N PRO A 281 4.23 24.12 2.11
CA PRO A 281 4.61 23.33 3.26
C PRO A 281 4.40 24.12 4.55
N GLU A 282 3.38 23.72 5.32
CA GLU A 282 3.06 24.30 6.62
C GLU A 282 2.41 23.29 7.57
N VAL A 283 2.73 23.43 8.86
CA VAL A 283 2.08 22.73 9.97
C VAL A 283 1.19 23.73 10.69
N LYS A 284 -0.11 23.74 10.35
CA LYS A 284 -1.06 24.77 10.83
C LYS A 284 -1.18 24.85 12.35
N ASN A 285 -1.19 23.70 13.02
CA ASN A 285 -1.25 23.55 14.47
C ASN A 285 -0.30 22.45 14.89
N GLY A 286 0.22 22.54 16.12
CA GLY A 286 1.15 21.55 16.65
C GLY A 286 2.57 21.73 16.10
N ALA A 287 3.33 20.65 16.08
CA ALA A 287 4.70 20.63 15.58
C ALA A 287 5.09 19.28 14.97
N LEU A 288 6.01 19.33 14.01
CA LEU A 288 6.70 18.14 13.52
C LEU A 288 8.15 18.16 13.97
N LEU A 289 8.69 17.00 14.35
CA LEU A 289 10.11 16.82 14.60
C LEU A 289 10.63 15.66 13.75
N ILE A 290 11.38 15.99 12.70
CA ILE A 290 11.76 15.07 11.63
C ILE A 290 13.26 14.79 11.73
N ILE A 291 13.65 13.55 11.97
CA ILE A 291 15.00 13.16 12.42
C ILE A 291 15.69 12.27 11.37
N GLY A 292 16.92 12.62 10.96
CA GLY A 292 17.64 11.95 9.87
C GLY A 292 18.09 10.51 10.17
N GLY A 293 18.01 10.06 11.42
CA GLY A 293 18.29 8.66 11.80
C GLY A 293 19.59 8.46 12.55
N HIS A 294 19.89 7.19 12.88
CA HIS A 294 21.11 6.73 13.57
C HIS A 294 21.56 7.57 14.79
N GLY A 295 20.60 7.94 15.64
CA GLY A 295 20.88 8.77 16.81
C GLY A 295 19.80 9.83 17.01
N PHE A 296 20.01 10.68 18.01
CA PHE A 296 19.13 11.80 18.30
C PHE A 296 19.97 13.00 18.71
N PRO A 297 19.62 14.23 18.29
CA PRO A 297 20.25 15.43 18.79
C PRO A 297 20.24 15.48 20.33
N LYS A 298 21.30 16.04 20.92
CA LYS A 298 21.39 16.22 22.37
C LYS A 298 20.25 17.13 22.84
N GLY A 299 19.59 16.77 23.94
CA GLY A 299 18.49 17.57 24.51
C GLY A 299 17.15 17.45 23.76
N MET A 300 17.11 16.77 22.61
CA MET A 300 15.88 16.62 21.81
C MET A 300 14.72 16.00 22.61
N TRP A 301 14.99 14.97 23.41
CA TRP A 301 13.95 14.33 24.22
C TRP A 301 13.44 15.21 25.36
N ASP A 302 14.28 16.12 25.89
CA ASP A 302 13.82 17.12 26.86
C ASP A 302 12.86 18.10 26.18
N LEU A 303 13.22 18.58 24.99
CA LEU A 303 12.34 19.43 24.16
C LEU A 303 10.99 18.76 23.87
N VAL A 304 10.98 17.46 23.55
CA VAL A 304 9.74 16.71 23.30
C VAL A 304 8.86 16.68 24.55
N VAL A 305 9.44 16.37 25.71
CA VAL A 305 8.70 16.29 26.98
C VAL A 305 8.18 17.67 27.41
N ASP A 306 9.00 18.71 27.26
CA ASP A 306 8.62 20.08 27.58
C ASP A 306 7.49 20.56 26.65
N TYR A 307 7.58 20.26 25.36
CA TYR A 307 6.53 20.61 24.38
C TYR A 307 5.20 19.92 24.70
N ALA A 308 5.25 18.65 25.11
CA ALA A 308 4.07 17.88 25.46
C ALA A 308 3.38 18.36 26.76
N GLY A 309 4.00 19.27 27.52
CA GLY A 309 3.50 19.72 28.83
C GLY A 309 3.96 18.85 30.00
N GLY A 310 4.98 18.00 29.80
CA GLY A 310 5.64 17.23 30.85
C GLY A 310 5.41 15.72 30.78
N THR A 311 5.82 15.02 31.84
CA THR A 311 5.88 13.55 31.88
C THR A 311 4.53 12.84 32.00
N ASP A 312 3.46 13.60 32.28
CA ASP A 312 2.10 13.07 32.41
C ASP A 312 1.29 13.13 31.10
N ALA A 313 1.85 13.70 30.03
CA ALA A 313 1.27 13.68 28.69
C ALA A 313 1.18 12.24 28.13
N ASN A 314 0.33 12.04 27.12
CA ASN A 314 0.11 10.76 26.47
C ASN A 314 0.98 10.59 25.22
N TYR A 315 1.88 9.61 25.27
CA TYR A 315 2.83 9.31 24.20
C TYR A 315 2.48 7.98 23.53
N VAL A 316 2.30 8.01 22.22
CA VAL A 316 2.08 6.81 21.39
C VAL A 316 3.29 6.59 20.49
N CYS A 317 3.97 5.46 20.68
CA CYS A 317 5.17 5.14 19.93
C CYS A 317 4.95 3.95 19.00
N PHE A 318 5.22 4.13 17.71
CA PHE A 318 5.28 3.05 16.74
C PHE A 318 6.69 2.49 16.61
N SER A 319 6.81 1.17 16.48
CA SER A 319 8.08 0.46 16.32
C SER A 319 7.98 -0.64 15.28
N GLN A 320 9.05 -0.85 14.51
CA GLN A 320 9.22 -2.03 13.64
C GLN A 320 10.18 -3.07 14.23
N SER A 321 10.68 -2.83 15.45
CA SER A 321 11.47 -3.75 16.24
C SER A 321 10.80 -4.01 17.59
N SER A 322 11.15 -5.12 18.24
CA SER A 322 10.74 -5.41 19.63
C SER A 322 11.11 -4.27 20.58
N ASP A 323 12.25 -3.64 20.33
CA ASP A 323 12.76 -2.55 21.14
C ASP A 323 12.34 -1.22 20.54
N CYS A 324 11.34 -0.56 21.15
CA CYS A 324 10.95 0.79 20.77
C CYS A 324 11.88 1.82 21.43
N THR A 325 12.89 2.30 20.71
CA THR A 325 13.86 3.27 21.24
C THR A 325 13.20 4.54 21.76
N GLY A 326 12.20 5.09 21.05
CA GLY A 326 11.49 6.29 21.49
C GLY A 326 10.79 6.10 22.83
N ALA A 327 10.07 4.98 23.00
CA ALA A 327 9.43 4.66 24.27
C ALA A 327 10.44 4.49 25.41
N SER A 328 11.58 3.82 25.15
CA SER A 328 12.65 3.69 26.14
C SER A 328 13.24 5.04 26.55
N LYS A 329 13.43 5.97 25.60
CA LYS A 329 13.93 7.32 25.88
C LYS A 329 12.94 8.15 26.68
N LEU A 330 11.65 8.12 26.32
CA LEU A 330 10.59 8.82 27.05
C LEU A 330 10.44 8.30 28.48
N ARG A 331 10.44 6.97 28.67
CA ARG A 331 10.40 6.36 30.01
C ARG A 331 11.62 6.73 30.85
N ALA A 332 12.81 6.80 30.25
CA ALA A 332 14.02 7.25 30.94
C ALA A 332 13.96 8.74 31.36
N LYS A 333 13.13 9.55 30.71
CA LYS A 333 12.79 10.92 31.12
C LYS A 333 11.68 11.01 32.17
N GLY A 334 11.14 9.87 32.62
CA GLY A 334 10.09 9.81 33.63
C GLY A 334 8.66 9.85 33.06
N CYS A 335 8.49 9.79 31.73
CA CYS A 335 7.16 9.77 31.11
C CYS A 335 6.38 8.51 31.51
N ARG A 336 5.16 8.69 32.00
CA ARG A 336 4.36 7.60 32.59
C ARG A 336 3.42 6.94 31.58
N ASN A 337 2.81 7.73 30.71
CA ASN A 337 1.77 7.28 29.78
C ASN A 337 2.39 7.02 28.39
N VAL A 338 3.13 5.92 28.24
CA VAL A 338 3.84 5.57 27.00
C VAL A 338 3.32 4.25 26.44
N SER A 339 2.45 4.34 25.43
CA SER A 339 1.96 3.21 24.63
C SER A 339 2.93 2.84 23.52
N VAL A 340 3.06 1.55 23.22
CA VAL A 340 3.91 1.04 22.14
C VAL A 340 3.08 0.16 21.22
N HIS A 341 3.08 0.50 19.94
CA HIS A 341 2.40 -0.25 18.88
C HIS A 341 3.44 -0.78 17.89
N MET A 342 3.61 -2.10 17.86
CA MET A 342 4.50 -2.74 16.88
C MET A 342 3.80 -2.80 15.54
N ILE A 343 4.42 -2.27 14.49
CA ILE A 343 3.97 -2.45 13.12
C ILE A 343 4.26 -3.90 12.72
N LYS A 344 3.21 -4.65 12.41
CA LYS A 344 3.33 -6.05 12.00
C LYS A 344 3.87 -6.14 10.57
N THR A 345 4.53 -7.25 10.29
CA THR A 345 5.09 -7.52 8.96
C THR A 345 4.17 -8.42 8.14
N GLY A 346 4.38 -8.45 6.82
CA GLY A 346 3.59 -9.26 5.91
C GLY A 346 2.12 -8.87 5.90
N VAL A 347 1.26 -9.86 5.68
CA VAL A 347 -0.18 -9.65 5.50
C VAL A 347 -0.85 -9.02 6.72
N GLU A 348 -0.42 -9.41 7.93
CA GLU A 348 -1.01 -8.94 9.19
C GLU A 348 -0.74 -7.45 9.46
N GLY A 349 0.26 -6.87 8.81
CA GLY A 349 0.56 -5.44 8.91
C GLY A 349 -0.42 -4.57 8.15
N ILE A 350 -1.07 -5.10 7.12
CA ILE A 350 -1.87 -4.28 6.21
C ILE A 350 -3.20 -3.90 6.86
N GLY A 351 -3.47 -2.60 6.93
CA GLY A 351 -4.66 -2.07 7.58
C GLY A 351 -4.64 -2.16 9.11
N GLN A 352 -3.47 -2.35 9.74
CA GLN A 352 -3.33 -2.40 11.20
C GLN A 352 -3.88 -1.14 11.91
N GLY A 353 -3.95 0.00 11.22
CA GLY A 353 -4.54 1.25 11.71
C GLY A 353 -6.03 1.19 12.06
N GLU A 354 -6.67 0.04 11.89
CA GLU A 354 -8.05 -0.22 12.34
C GLU A 354 -8.10 -0.94 13.71
N ASP A 355 -6.95 -1.29 14.29
CA ASP A 355 -6.89 -1.96 15.59
C ASP A 355 -7.52 -1.10 16.71
N GLU A 356 -8.49 -1.66 17.42
CA GLU A 356 -9.28 -0.93 18.41
C GLU A 356 -8.41 -0.34 19.53
N LYS A 357 -7.36 -1.05 19.94
CA LYS A 357 -6.48 -0.58 21.02
C LYS A 357 -5.61 0.58 20.55
N LEU A 358 -5.08 0.50 19.33
CA LEU A 358 -4.37 1.61 18.69
C LEU A 358 -5.27 2.85 18.57
N LEU A 359 -6.50 2.68 18.12
CA LEU A 359 -7.47 3.77 17.98
C LEU A 359 -7.83 4.40 19.33
N GLU A 360 -7.95 3.61 20.39
CA GLU A 360 -8.16 4.12 21.75
C GLU A 360 -6.99 4.99 22.21
N ASP A 361 -5.76 4.50 22.07
CA ASP A 361 -4.55 5.21 22.50
C ASP A 361 -4.36 6.53 21.73
N LEU A 362 -4.68 6.55 20.42
CA LEU A 362 -4.52 7.74 19.57
C LEU A 362 -5.53 8.86 19.86
N LYS A 363 -6.73 8.55 20.38
CA LYS A 363 -7.76 9.57 20.70
C LYS A 363 -7.27 10.58 21.74
N GLY A 364 -6.46 10.13 22.70
CA GLY A 364 -5.90 10.95 23.77
C GLY A 364 -4.44 11.33 23.58
N ALA A 365 -3.81 10.98 22.45
CA ALA A 365 -2.39 11.20 22.24
C ALA A 365 -2.05 12.70 22.13
N ASP A 366 -1.01 13.10 22.85
CA ASP A 366 -0.38 14.43 22.77
C ASP A 366 0.87 14.39 21.88
N VAL A 367 1.54 13.24 21.86
CA VAL A 367 2.75 13.00 21.08
C VAL A 367 2.69 11.65 20.38
N VAL A 368 3.01 11.63 19.09
CA VAL A 368 3.17 10.40 18.30
C VAL A 368 4.60 10.27 17.80
N TYR A 369 5.27 9.17 18.12
CA TYR A 369 6.62 8.86 17.65
C TYR A 369 6.63 7.71 16.63
N PHE A 370 7.29 7.90 15.50
CA PHE A 370 7.58 6.85 14.52
C PHE A 370 9.06 6.46 14.55
N GLY A 371 9.34 5.20 14.88
CA GLY A 371 10.69 4.65 14.80
C GLY A 371 11.20 4.47 13.36
N GLY A 372 12.48 4.09 13.25
CA GLY A 372 13.07 3.68 11.98
C GLY A 372 12.55 2.31 11.49
N GLY A 373 12.98 1.92 10.29
CA GLY A 373 12.58 0.66 9.66
C GLY A 373 12.38 0.79 8.15
N ARG A 374 11.33 0.16 7.64
CA ARG A 374 10.86 0.19 6.25
C ARG A 374 9.66 1.13 6.14
N THR A 375 9.76 2.15 5.30
CA THR A 375 8.69 3.14 5.09
C THR A 375 7.39 2.51 4.62
N TYR A 376 7.46 1.55 3.67
CA TYR A 376 6.28 0.87 3.14
C TYR A 376 5.44 0.17 4.21
N GLN A 377 6.05 -0.33 5.30
CA GLN A 377 5.32 -1.02 6.36
C GLN A 377 4.42 -0.05 7.14
N TYR A 378 4.85 1.20 7.33
CA TYR A 378 3.98 2.23 7.89
C TYR A 378 2.84 2.59 6.95
N MET A 379 3.11 2.69 5.65
CA MET A 379 2.07 2.99 4.66
C MET A 379 1.04 1.86 4.60
N ASP A 380 1.48 0.61 4.54
CA ASP A 380 0.60 -0.55 4.56
C ASP A 380 -0.23 -0.63 5.84
N ALA A 381 0.35 -0.27 6.99
CA ALA A 381 -0.34 -0.31 8.26
C ALA A 381 -1.33 0.83 8.45
N LEU A 382 -0.97 2.05 8.09
CA LEU A 382 -1.67 3.25 8.56
C LEU A 382 -2.37 4.02 7.45
N GLU A 383 -1.88 4.00 6.21
CA GLU A 383 -2.45 4.83 5.14
C GLU A 383 -3.95 4.57 4.97
N GLN A 384 -4.75 5.64 4.85
CA GLN A 384 -6.20 5.57 4.66
C GLN A 384 -6.97 4.76 5.74
N THR A 385 -6.39 4.62 6.94
CA THR A 385 -7.06 4.02 8.10
C THR A 385 -7.58 5.08 9.07
N GLN A 386 -8.44 4.67 10.01
CA GLN A 386 -8.89 5.56 11.09
C GLN A 386 -7.72 6.03 11.98
N ALA A 387 -6.66 5.22 12.16
CA ALA A 387 -5.47 5.66 12.88
C ALA A 387 -4.80 6.85 12.19
N HIS A 388 -4.71 6.85 10.85
CA HIS A 388 -4.11 7.96 10.11
C HIS A 388 -4.87 9.28 10.30
N GLU A 389 -6.21 9.24 10.35
CA GLU A 389 -7.02 10.40 10.70
C GLU A 389 -6.75 10.89 12.13
N LEU A 390 -6.72 9.97 13.11
CA LEU A 390 -6.46 10.31 14.51
C LEU A 390 -5.05 10.86 14.75
N ILE A 391 -4.05 10.34 14.02
CA ILE A 391 -2.67 10.88 14.07
C ILE A 391 -2.66 12.31 13.53
N ASN A 392 -3.34 12.60 12.41
CA ASN A 392 -3.49 13.97 11.92
C ASN A 392 -4.21 14.87 12.95
N ASP A 393 -5.18 14.34 13.69
CA ASP A 393 -5.87 15.08 14.73
C ASP A 393 -4.96 15.46 15.92
N VAL A 394 -3.86 14.74 16.16
CA VAL A 394 -2.84 15.14 17.16
C VAL A 394 -2.30 16.54 16.83
N LEU A 395 -1.93 16.79 15.58
CA LEU A 395 -1.48 18.12 15.14
C LEU A 395 -2.58 19.16 15.28
N LYS A 396 -3.82 18.83 14.89
CA LYS A 396 -4.97 19.75 15.02
C LYS A 396 -5.22 20.18 16.47
N ARG A 397 -4.94 19.31 17.44
CA ARG A 397 -5.03 19.60 18.89
C ARG A 397 -3.81 20.35 19.44
N GLY A 398 -2.79 20.62 18.64
CA GLY A 398 -1.56 21.27 19.07
C GLY A 398 -0.47 20.31 19.56
N GLY A 399 -0.66 19.01 19.38
CA GLY A 399 0.33 17.99 19.74
C GLY A 399 1.50 17.90 18.77
N MET A 400 2.43 16.98 19.06
CA MET A 400 3.64 16.77 18.25
C MET A 400 3.62 15.42 17.56
N ILE A 401 4.02 15.39 16.28
CA ILE A 401 4.42 14.16 15.62
C ILE A 401 5.93 14.20 15.40
N LEU A 402 6.62 13.12 15.72
CA LEU A 402 8.04 13.01 15.50
C LEU A 402 8.41 11.66 14.90
N GLY A 403 9.52 11.60 14.18
CA GLY A 403 9.92 10.37 13.54
C GLY A 403 11.36 10.34 13.07
N SER A 404 11.96 9.17 13.11
CA SER A 404 13.37 8.94 12.80
C SER A 404 13.55 7.98 11.64
N SER A 405 14.48 8.28 10.73
CA SER A 405 14.77 7.43 9.56
C SER A 405 13.51 7.23 8.70
N ALA A 406 12.99 6.01 8.57
CA ALA A 406 11.70 5.76 7.91
C ALA A 406 10.56 6.62 8.49
N GLY A 407 10.54 6.81 9.82
CA GLY A 407 9.56 7.67 10.49
C GLY A 407 9.68 9.15 10.14
N ALA A 408 10.83 9.61 9.64
CA ALA A 408 11.02 10.96 9.11
C ALA A 408 10.46 11.07 7.69
N GLN A 409 10.80 10.11 6.83
CA GLN A 409 10.41 10.12 5.42
C GLN A 409 8.89 10.07 5.23
N ILE A 410 8.18 9.27 6.04
CA ILE A 410 6.71 9.16 5.95
C ILE A 410 5.95 10.43 6.36
N GLN A 411 6.60 11.42 6.97
CA GLN A 411 5.91 12.66 7.34
C GLN A 411 5.66 13.57 6.15
N GLY A 412 6.45 13.44 5.07
CA GLY A 412 6.19 14.09 3.79
C GLY A 412 4.97 13.50 3.10
N ASP A 413 4.37 14.23 2.17
CA ASP A 413 3.32 13.70 1.31
C ASP A 413 3.88 12.85 0.17
N PHE A 414 5.08 13.14 -0.31
CA PHE A 414 5.81 12.29 -1.25
C PHE A 414 6.83 11.41 -0.53
N LEU A 415 6.69 10.10 -0.73
CA LEU A 415 7.53 9.09 -0.11
C LEU A 415 8.63 8.63 -1.06
N VAL A 416 9.87 8.82 -0.64
CA VAL A 416 11.04 8.18 -1.25
C VAL A 416 11.30 6.81 -0.61
N ARG A 417 11.87 5.89 -1.41
CA ARG A 417 12.33 4.58 -0.94
C ARG A 417 11.22 3.69 -0.36
N GLY A 418 10.01 3.86 -0.89
CA GLY A 418 8.85 3.04 -0.55
C GLY A 418 8.82 1.67 -1.24
N ASP A 419 9.82 1.32 -2.06
CA ASP A 419 9.88 0.02 -2.73
C ASP A 419 10.04 -1.10 -1.69
N PRO A 420 9.10 -2.05 -1.55
CA PRO A 420 9.22 -3.14 -0.59
C PRO A 420 10.36 -4.12 -0.91
N ARG A 421 10.89 -4.13 -2.14
CA ARG A 421 11.95 -5.04 -2.60
C ARG A 421 13.34 -4.56 -2.23
N THR A 422 13.55 -3.25 -2.09
CA THR A 422 14.88 -2.65 -1.86
C THR A 422 14.79 -1.26 -1.22
N ASN A 423 15.85 -0.77 -0.58
CA ASN A 423 15.93 0.62 -0.10
C ASN A 423 16.53 1.59 -1.13
N ASN A 424 16.97 1.07 -2.28
CA ASN A 424 17.75 1.82 -3.26
C ASN A 424 16.87 2.47 -4.33
N THR A 425 15.72 1.87 -4.64
CA THR A 425 14.72 2.49 -5.52
C THR A 425 14.26 3.80 -4.92
N LEU A 426 14.57 4.92 -5.57
CA LEU A 426 14.24 6.24 -5.06
C LEU A 426 12.73 6.50 -5.09
N TRP A 427 12.07 6.11 -6.19
CA TRP A 427 10.64 6.29 -6.42
C TRP A 427 10.01 5.02 -7.00
N LEU A 428 8.89 4.60 -6.42
CA LEU A 428 8.05 3.51 -6.93
C LEU A 428 6.60 3.97 -6.92
N GLU A 429 6.01 4.16 -8.11
CA GLU A 429 4.61 4.57 -8.25
C GLU A 429 3.67 3.60 -7.51
N GLY A 430 2.80 4.15 -6.66
CA GLY A 430 1.90 3.38 -5.81
C GLY A 430 2.50 3.02 -4.46
N ASN A 431 3.77 3.30 -4.20
CA ASN A 431 4.37 3.36 -2.86
C ASN A 431 5.16 4.68 -2.69
N ASP A 432 4.61 5.75 -3.24
CA ASP A 432 5.21 7.07 -3.37
C ASP A 432 4.45 8.16 -2.60
N LYS A 433 3.41 7.78 -1.85
CA LYS A 433 2.71 8.64 -0.91
C LYS A 433 3.19 8.36 0.51
N GLY A 434 3.47 9.41 1.27
CA GLY A 434 3.68 9.34 2.71
C GLY A 434 2.38 9.63 3.47
N LEU A 435 2.45 9.69 4.80
CA LEU A 435 1.32 10.08 5.65
C LEU A 435 1.02 11.59 5.55
N GLY A 436 1.91 12.38 4.95
CA GLY A 436 1.57 13.74 4.49
C GLY A 436 1.25 14.74 5.60
N PHE A 437 1.90 14.61 6.75
CA PHE A 437 1.80 15.59 7.84
C PHE A 437 2.43 16.94 7.48
N LEU A 438 3.43 16.92 6.60
CA LEU A 438 4.00 18.07 5.92
C LEU A 438 3.81 17.87 4.41
N GLN A 439 3.00 18.72 3.77
CA GLN A 439 2.70 18.61 2.34
C GLN A 439 3.68 19.42 1.49
N GLY A 440 3.78 19.08 0.21
CA GLY A 440 4.63 19.77 -0.76
C GLY A 440 6.13 19.49 -0.60
N VAL A 441 6.50 18.40 0.08
CA VAL A 441 7.91 18.09 0.39
C VAL A 441 8.28 16.64 0.04
N ILE A 442 9.57 16.45 -0.27
CA ILE A 442 10.23 15.15 -0.34
C ILE A 442 11.29 15.12 0.76
N ILE A 443 11.17 14.19 1.71
CA ILE A 443 12.10 14.06 2.84
C ILE A 443 12.96 12.81 2.66
N ASP A 444 14.28 12.95 2.62
CA ASP A 444 15.23 11.83 2.65
C ASP A 444 16.10 11.89 3.93
N ALA A 445 16.25 10.73 4.56
CA ALA A 445 16.97 10.56 5.83
C ALA A 445 18.32 9.86 5.57
N HIS A 446 19.22 9.81 6.56
CA HIS A 446 20.58 9.27 6.42
C HIS A 446 21.30 9.86 5.20
N PHE A 447 21.13 11.17 5.02
CA PHE A 447 21.24 11.77 3.71
C PHE A 447 22.66 11.64 3.15
N ARG A 448 23.64 12.27 3.81
CA ARG A 448 25.04 12.25 3.38
C ARG A 448 25.76 10.95 3.72
N GLU A 449 25.35 10.29 4.80
CA GLU A 449 25.97 9.04 5.24
C GLU A 449 25.74 7.89 4.25
N ARG A 450 24.77 8.04 3.34
CA ARG A 450 24.44 7.04 2.32
C ARG A 450 24.56 7.56 0.89
N GLY A 451 25.24 8.69 0.66
CA GLY A 451 25.45 9.26 -0.67
C GLY A 451 24.13 9.64 -1.38
N ARG A 452 23.11 10.04 -0.62
CA ARG A 452 21.77 10.33 -1.15
C ARG A 452 21.68 11.74 -1.72
N GLU A 453 22.60 12.62 -1.34
CA GLU A 453 22.80 13.96 -1.90
C GLU A 453 23.07 13.95 -3.40
N ASP A 454 23.69 12.88 -3.91
CA ASP A 454 24.00 12.72 -5.34
C ASP A 454 22.80 12.22 -6.14
N ILE A 455 21.74 11.73 -5.48
CA ILE A 455 20.63 11.02 -6.13
C ILE A 455 19.33 11.79 -6.01
N LEU A 456 19.01 12.37 -4.84
CA LEU A 456 17.75 13.10 -4.61
C LEU A 456 17.49 14.23 -5.63
N PRO A 457 18.49 15.03 -6.07
CA PRO A 457 18.31 16.04 -7.12
C PRO A 457 17.66 15.50 -8.40
N SER A 458 17.98 14.28 -8.82
CA SER A 458 17.42 13.67 -10.04
C SER A 458 15.91 13.44 -9.99
N LEU A 459 15.36 13.18 -8.79
CA LEU A 459 13.91 13.07 -8.58
C LEU A 459 13.27 14.46 -8.53
N LEU A 460 13.93 15.44 -7.93
CA LEU A 460 13.43 16.81 -7.88
C LEU A 460 13.34 17.44 -9.27
N LEU A 461 14.20 17.09 -10.21
CA LEU A 461 14.06 17.54 -11.61
C LEU A 461 12.79 16.97 -12.28
N GLN A 462 12.37 15.75 -11.91
CA GLN A 462 11.13 15.14 -12.38
C GLN A 462 9.89 15.72 -11.66
N HIS A 463 10.06 16.18 -10.42
CA HIS A 463 9.01 16.74 -9.57
C HIS A 463 9.39 18.14 -9.04
N SER A 464 9.72 19.05 -9.96
CA SER A 464 10.26 20.39 -9.67
C SER A 464 9.41 21.27 -8.76
N GLN A 465 8.12 20.97 -8.66
CA GLN A 465 7.20 21.65 -7.76
C GLN A 465 7.44 21.30 -6.29
N MET A 466 8.07 20.17 -5.97
CA MET A 466 8.29 19.71 -4.60
C MET A 466 9.54 20.35 -3.97
N LEU A 467 9.51 20.61 -2.67
CA LEU A 467 10.69 21.01 -1.91
C LEU A 467 11.45 19.76 -1.41
N GLY A 468 12.71 19.60 -1.79
CA GLY A 468 13.55 18.51 -1.29
C GLY A 468 14.18 18.85 0.06
N ILE A 469 14.17 17.90 1.00
CA ILE A 469 14.75 18.04 2.33
C ILE A 469 15.60 16.80 2.63
N GLY A 470 16.92 16.95 2.62
CA GLY A 470 17.87 15.93 3.05
C GLY A 470 18.33 16.17 4.48
N ILE A 471 18.17 15.19 5.36
CA ILE A 471 18.50 15.31 6.80
C ILE A 471 19.58 14.29 7.15
N ASP A 472 20.73 14.80 7.64
CA ASP A 472 21.86 13.98 8.10
C ASP A 472 21.52 13.20 9.38
N GLU A 473 22.27 12.12 9.64
CA GLU A 473 22.12 11.35 10.87
C GLU A 473 22.29 12.24 12.13
N THR A 474 21.68 11.84 13.24
CA THR A 474 21.73 12.57 14.54
C THR A 474 21.28 14.04 14.47
N THR A 475 20.66 14.47 13.37
CA THR A 475 20.16 15.83 13.13
C THR A 475 18.67 15.80 12.84
N ALA A 476 17.97 16.89 13.14
CA ALA A 476 16.53 17.00 12.95
C ALA A 476 16.12 18.40 12.49
N ILE A 477 14.90 18.51 11.98
CA ILE A 477 14.18 19.79 11.89
C ILE A 477 12.96 19.79 12.80
N LEU A 478 12.77 20.88 13.53
CA LEU A 478 11.53 21.20 14.25
C LEU A 478 10.70 22.15 13.39
N VAL A 479 9.54 21.70 12.93
CA VAL A 479 8.64 22.46 12.07
C VAL A 479 7.44 22.98 12.87
N LYS A 480 7.23 24.29 12.85
CA LYS A 480 6.04 24.97 13.41
C LYS A 480 5.56 26.03 12.42
N GLY A 481 4.30 25.97 12.00
CA GLY A 481 3.85 26.79 10.87
C GLY A 481 4.68 26.43 9.62
N SER A 482 5.22 27.43 8.93
CA SER A 482 6.12 27.22 7.79
C SER A 482 7.61 27.22 8.17
N ILE A 483 7.96 27.39 9.45
CA ILE A 483 9.36 27.53 9.86
C ILE A 483 9.92 26.18 10.29
N ALA A 484 10.99 25.76 9.64
CA ALA A 484 11.81 24.62 10.02
C ALA A 484 13.10 25.12 10.69
N GLU A 485 13.32 24.77 11.96
CA GLU A 485 14.54 25.04 12.71
C GLU A 485 15.39 23.78 12.79
N VAL A 486 16.68 23.87 12.42
CA VAL A 486 17.61 22.74 12.51
C VAL A 486 18.04 22.53 13.96
N ILE A 487 18.03 21.27 14.40
CA ILE A 487 18.48 20.84 15.72
C ILE A 487 19.43 19.68 15.55
N GLY A 488 20.68 19.83 16.00
CA GLY A 488 21.67 18.76 16.00
C GLY A 488 23.00 19.14 15.34
N PRO A 489 23.99 18.24 15.43
CA PRO A 489 25.38 18.56 15.16
C PRO A 489 25.77 18.58 13.67
N HIS A 490 24.91 18.09 12.77
CA HIS A 490 25.18 18.02 11.33
C HIS A 490 24.22 18.92 10.54
N THR A 491 24.02 18.63 9.26
CA THR A 491 23.35 19.55 8.35
C THR A 491 21.98 19.08 7.89
N VAL A 492 21.17 20.05 7.49
CA VAL A 492 19.95 19.82 6.73
C VAL A 492 20.08 20.56 5.41
N THR A 493 19.86 19.86 4.30
CA THR A 493 19.96 20.41 2.95
C THR A 493 18.57 20.57 2.34
N PHE A 494 18.23 21.80 1.96
CA PHE A 494 17.00 22.15 1.27
C PHE A 494 17.28 22.37 -0.21
N TYR A 495 16.48 21.75 -1.07
CA TYR A 495 16.57 21.86 -2.52
C TYR A 495 15.29 22.43 -3.10
N ASP A 496 15.39 23.56 -3.78
CA ASP A 496 14.30 24.19 -4.52
C ASP A 496 14.60 24.19 -6.02
N SER A 497 13.82 23.42 -6.77
CA SER A 497 13.92 23.29 -8.23
C SER A 497 12.72 23.93 -8.95
N SER A 498 11.90 24.71 -8.26
CA SER A 498 10.70 25.32 -8.84
C SER A 498 11.00 26.27 -10.00
N THR A 499 12.21 26.84 -10.05
CA THR A 499 12.69 27.69 -11.14
C THR A 499 13.37 26.93 -12.28
N SER A 500 13.56 25.61 -12.16
CA SER A 500 14.31 24.78 -13.12
C SER A 500 13.56 24.41 -14.41
N LYS A 501 12.32 24.87 -14.61
CA LYS A 501 11.52 24.57 -15.82
C LYS A 501 12.03 25.22 -17.13
N THR A 502 13.31 25.61 -17.21
CA THR A 502 13.89 26.19 -18.43
C THR A 502 14.63 25.12 -19.25
N THR A 503 14.34 25.10 -20.55
CA THR A 503 14.69 24.11 -21.56
C THR A 503 16.18 24.08 -21.97
N GLU A 504 17.12 24.19 -21.03
CA GLU A 504 18.55 24.23 -21.33
C GLU A 504 19.33 23.01 -20.80
N THR A 505 20.45 22.74 -21.47
CA THR A 505 21.16 21.45 -21.55
C THR A 505 21.93 21.01 -20.30
N ASN A 506 21.83 21.74 -19.18
CA ASN A 506 22.41 21.36 -17.88
C ASN A 506 21.36 21.50 -16.76
N GLN A 507 20.60 20.44 -16.49
CA GLN A 507 19.47 20.49 -15.57
C GLN A 507 19.86 20.66 -14.08
N GLU A 508 21.07 20.26 -13.69
CA GLU A 508 21.52 20.33 -12.28
C GLU A 508 21.85 21.76 -11.80
N ASP A 509 22.27 22.66 -12.69
CA ASP A 509 22.67 24.04 -12.36
C ASP A 509 21.51 24.94 -11.87
N HIS A 510 20.27 24.45 -11.93
CA HIS A 510 19.07 25.21 -11.61
C HIS A 510 18.45 24.90 -10.24
N ILE A 511 18.99 23.93 -9.49
CA ILE A 511 18.46 23.59 -8.16
C ILE A 511 19.10 24.49 -7.10
N LYS A 512 18.30 25.43 -6.58
CA LYS A 512 18.73 26.28 -5.46
C LYS A 512 18.90 25.41 -4.22
N THR A 513 20.14 25.32 -3.74
CA THR A 513 20.51 24.51 -2.58
C THR A 513 20.83 25.40 -1.38
N VAL A 514 20.22 25.12 -0.23
CA VAL A 514 20.49 25.81 1.04
C VAL A 514 20.82 24.76 2.10
N ILE A 515 22.03 24.84 2.64
CA ILE A 515 22.50 23.95 3.71
C ILE A 515 22.46 24.72 5.02
N LEU A 516 21.79 24.17 6.03
CA LEU A 516 21.63 24.77 7.35
C LEU A 516 22.25 23.90 8.45
N MET A 517 22.76 24.55 9.49
CA MET A 517 23.33 23.98 10.72
C MET A 517 22.43 24.27 11.92
N ASP A 518 22.79 23.71 13.09
CA ASP A 518 22.09 23.90 14.37
C ASP A 518 21.63 25.34 14.63
N GLY A 519 20.35 25.50 14.99
CA GLY A 519 19.71 26.78 15.31
C GLY A 519 19.32 27.62 14.09
N GLU A 520 19.79 27.31 12.89
CA GLU A 520 19.40 28.04 11.68
C GLU A 520 18.00 27.64 11.21
N LYS A 521 17.31 28.58 10.56
CA LYS A 521 15.90 28.45 10.19
C LYS A 521 15.66 28.60 8.70
N TYR A 522 14.69 27.84 8.21
CA TYR A 522 14.21 27.88 6.84
C TYR A 522 12.70 28.14 6.82
N ASP A 523 12.26 29.13 6.04
CA ASP A 523 10.84 29.33 5.76
C ASP A 523 10.45 28.45 4.58
N LEU A 524 9.80 27.31 4.86
CA LEU A 524 9.46 26.27 3.89
C LEU A 524 8.52 26.80 2.79
N LYS A 525 7.65 27.76 3.13
CA LYS A 525 6.70 28.38 2.19
C LYS A 525 7.40 29.36 1.27
N LYS A 526 8.33 30.16 1.80
CA LYS A 526 9.12 31.12 0.99
C LYS A 526 10.34 30.50 0.33
N ARG A 527 10.69 29.26 0.67
CA ARG A 527 11.87 28.52 0.17
C ARG A 527 13.18 29.29 0.32
N GLN A 528 13.41 29.79 1.54
CA GLN A 528 14.62 30.54 1.87
C GLN A 528 14.98 30.47 3.36
N LYS A 529 16.27 30.69 3.65
CA LYS A 529 16.77 30.91 5.00
C LYS A 529 16.11 32.15 5.62
N THR A 530 15.81 32.09 6.91
CA THR A 530 15.30 33.22 7.69
C THR A 530 16.18 33.45 8.93
N GLU A 531 16.11 34.66 9.47
CA GLU A 531 16.77 35.07 10.72
C GLU A 531 16.24 34.36 11.97
#